data_AF-A0A1X7S5D5-F1
#
_entry.id   AF-A0A1X7S5D5-F1
#
_cell.length_a   1.000
_cell.length_b   1.000
_cell.length_c   1.000
_cell.angle_alpha   90.00
_cell.angle_beta   90.00
_cell.angle_gamma   90.00
#
_symmetry.space_group_name_H-M   'P 1'
#
loop_
_entity.id
_entity.type
_entity.pdbx_description
1 polymer ?
#
loop_
_entity_poly.entity_id
_entity_poly.type
_entity_poly.pdbx_seq_one_letter_code
_entity_poly.pdbx_strand_id
1 'polypeptide(L)'
;MPNTADIRYLWNNPEYSDLIIRIEREGEWHCNSYIVYPRSHTIRDAPTLMGALTEIEDEEEQGVMKMIMFFDKEDYPGMAIMLHAMYESDESKVFDGQEPAHIAGAMSMAIGDKQFDFAEAAFRALLPSGPDAETVVNGEEMLPVIENIRRWTRDEDILRMADRLEMAWMPMFLLDRWSRDRLGKETIREFLASMKPRAKQEDTSEASIGFVMEVIGYSDEGTPAKPEQEAAPKRKRKATIDGPMPSSMTTLEK
;
A
#
# COMPACT_ATOMS: atom_id res chain seq x y z
N MET A 1 19.49 -30.31 -27.05
CA MET A 1 19.19 -29.07 -26.32
C MET A 1 17.73 -29.14 -25.93
N PRO A 2 17.35 -29.17 -24.64
CA PRO A 2 15.94 -29.21 -24.30
C PRO A 2 15.36 -27.84 -24.63
N ASN A 3 14.40 -27.85 -25.54
CA ASN A 3 13.58 -26.70 -25.91
C ASN A 3 12.61 -26.50 -24.74
N THR A 4 13.03 -25.78 -23.69
CA THR A 4 12.12 -25.39 -22.61
C THR A 4 11.17 -24.38 -23.23
N ALA A 5 10.01 -24.85 -23.69
CA ALA A 5 8.93 -23.97 -24.11
C ALA A 5 8.71 -22.96 -22.99
N ASP A 6 8.67 -21.69 -23.35
CA ASP A 6 8.43 -20.61 -22.41
C ASP A 6 7.03 -20.82 -21.80
N ILE A 7 7.00 -21.12 -20.50
CA ILE A 7 5.78 -21.51 -19.80
C ILE A 7 4.71 -20.41 -19.86
N ARG A 8 5.11 -19.16 -20.14
CA ARG A 8 4.18 -18.03 -20.34
C ARG A 8 3.17 -18.28 -21.46
N TYR A 9 3.53 -19.04 -22.50
CA TYR A 9 2.59 -19.38 -23.58
C TYR A 9 1.46 -20.33 -23.15
N LEU A 10 1.62 -20.96 -21.99
CA LEU A 10 0.60 -21.83 -21.40
C LEU A 10 -0.39 -21.04 -20.53
N TRP A 11 -0.07 -19.78 -20.19
CA TRP A 11 -0.96 -18.95 -19.39
C TRP A 11 -2.30 -18.75 -20.09
N ASN A 12 -3.38 -19.14 -19.42
CA ASN A 12 -4.75 -19.04 -19.90
C ASN A 12 -4.97 -19.68 -21.29
N ASN A 13 -4.24 -20.76 -21.60
CA ASN A 13 -4.34 -21.46 -22.87
C ASN A 13 -5.26 -22.69 -22.75
N PRO A 14 -6.44 -22.71 -23.39
CA PRO A 14 -7.40 -23.79 -23.27
C PRO A 14 -6.97 -25.10 -23.93
N GLU A 15 -6.04 -25.06 -24.91
CA GLU A 15 -5.60 -26.23 -25.68
C GLU A 15 -4.74 -27.18 -24.83
N TYR A 16 -3.99 -26.63 -23.88
CA TYR A 16 -3.03 -27.37 -23.07
C TYR A 16 -3.42 -27.48 -21.60
N SER A 17 -4.58 -26.93 -21.21
CA SER A 17 -5.02 -26.90 -19.80
C SER A 17 -5.70 -28.20 -19.37
N ASP A 18 -5.31 -28.73 -18.22
CA ASP A 18 -5.94 -29.85 -17.52
C ASP A 18 -6.65 -29.42 -16.22
N LEU A 19 -6.52 -28.13 -15.86
CA LEU A 19 -7.13 -27.52 -14.68
C LEU A 19 -7.82 -26.21 -15.10
N ILE A 20 -9.09 -26.03 -14.70
CA ILE A 20 -9.83 -24.78 -14.84
C ILE A 20 -10.10 -24.25 -13.44
N ILE A 21 -9.71 -23.00 -13.19
CA ILE A 21 -10.02 -22.30 -11.95
C ILE A 21 -11.06 -21.23 -12.26
N ARG A 22 -12.26 -21.41 -11.74
CA ARG A 22 -13.36 -20.46 -11.81
C ARG A 22 -13.37 -19.61 -10.56
N ILE A 23 -13.25 -18.30 -10.73
CA ILE A 23 -13.36 -17.34 -9.63
C ILE A 23 -14.67 -16.57 -9.84
N GLU A 24 -15.55 -16.58 -8.83
CA GLU A 24 -16.86 -15.94 -8.94
C GLU A 24 -16.69 -14.47 -9.37
N ARG A 25 -17.37 -14.06 -10.45
CA ARG A 25 -17.35 -12.68 -11.00
C ARG A 25 -16.00 -12.20 -11.56
N GLU A 26 -14.95 -13.01 -11.56
CA GLU A 26 -13.69 -12.69 -12.26
C GLU A 26 -13.49 -13.52 -13.53
N GLY A 27 -14.09 -14.71 -13.60
CA GLY A 27 -14.12 -15.53 -14.80
C GLY A 27 -13.44 -16.89 -14.64
N GLU A 28 -13.05 -17.47 -15.76
CA GLU A 28 -12.44 -18.80 -15.85
C GLU A 28 -10.98 -18.68 -16.30
N TRP A 29 -10.11 -19.41 -15.62
CA TRP A 29 -8.67 -19.40 -15.86
C TRP A 29 -8.19 -20.80 -16.27
N HIS A 30 -7.71 -20.92 -17.50
CA HIS A 30 -7.15 -22.16 -18.02
C HIS A 30 -5.72 -22.36 -17.52
N CYS A 31 -5.51 -23.43 -16.77
CA CYS A 31 -4.30 -23.70 -16.03
C CYS A 31 -3.77 -25.12 -16.27
N ASN A 32 -2.51 -25.30 -15.88
CA ASN A 32 -1.82 -26.56 -15.84
C ASN A 32 -1.61 -27.02 -14.39
N SER A 33 -2.21 -28.16 -14.03
CA SER A 33 -2.11 -28.74 -12.68
C SER A 33 -0.64 -28.95 -12.25
N TYR A 34 0.21 -29.36 -13.20
CA TYR A 34 1.65 -29.58 -12.97
C TYR A 34 2.45 -28.29 -12.73
N ILE A 35 1.92 -27.12 -13.09
CA ILE A 35 2.52 -25.81 -12.80
C ILE A 35 1.97 -25.28 -11.48
N VAL A 36 0.65 -25.38 -11.28
CA VAL A 36 -0.07 -24.76 -10.17
C VAL A 36 0.14 -25.52 -8.85
N TYR A 37 -0.07 -26.85 -8.83
CA TYR A 37 -0.04 -27.63 -7.58
C TYR A 37 1.32 -27.65 -6.86
N PRO A 38 2.48 -27.65 -7.55
CA PRO A 38 3.76 -27.53 -6.86
C PRO A 38 3.99 -26.17 -6.20
N ARG A 39 3.31 -25.12 -6.67
CA ARG A 39 3.51 -23.74 -6.20
C ARG A 39 2.48 -23.32 -5.16
N SER A 40 1.24 -23.79 -5.26
CA SER A 40 0.17 -23.46 -4.31
C SER A 40 -0.36 -24.69 -3.59
N HIS A 41 -0.15 -24.74 -2.29
CA HIS A 41 -0.75 -25.75 -1.43
C HIS A 41 -2.24 -25.48 -1.25
N THR A 42 -2.65 -24.21 -1.18
CA THR A 42 -4.06 -23.82 -1.14
C THR A 42 -4.84 -24.41 -2.31
N ILE A 43 -4.37 -24.28 -3.55
CA ILE A 43 -5.06 -24.80 -4.72
C ILE A 43 -4.97 -26.32 -4.79
N ARG A 44 -3.79 -26.90 -4.51
CA ARG A 44 -3.59 -28.36 -4.52
C ARG A 44 -4.51 -29.07 -3.53
N ASP A 45 -4.70 -28.49 -2.34
CA ASP A 45 -5.41 -29.13 -1.24
C ASP A 45 -6.90 -28.71 -1.19
N ALA A 46 -7.32 -27.71 -1.99
CA ALA A 46 -8.70 -27.22 -2.07
C ALA A 46 -9.76 -28.31 -2.33
N PRO A 47 -9.56 -29.30 -3.22
CA PRO A 47 -10.54 -30.37 -3.44
C PRO A 47 -10.83 -31.19 -2.17
N THR A 48 -9.86 -31.26 -1.26
CA THR A 48 -9.94 -32.08 -0.04
C THR A 48 -10.45 -31.27 1.15
N LEU A 49 -10.10 -29.97 1.21
CA LEU A 49 -10.31 -29.13 2.39
C LEU A 49 -11.60 -28.31 2.34
N MET A 50 -12.05 -27.90 1.17
CA MET A 50 -13.05 -26.82 1.08
C MET A 50 -14.44 -27.24 0.60
N GLY A 51 -14.68 -28.51 0.28
CA GLY A 51 -15.91 -28.87 -0.42
C GLY A 51 -16.09 -28.05 -1.71
N ALA A 52 -14.98 -27.52 -2.26
CA ALA A 52 -14.96 -26.88 -3.56
C ALA A 52 -15.62 -27.84 -4.54
N LEU A 53 -16.68 -27.37 -5.20
CA LEU A 53 -17.45 -28.19 -6.14
C LEU A 53 -16.51 -28.60 -7.27
N THR A 54 -15.87 -29.75 -7.12
CA THR A 54 -14.94 -30.23 -8.13
C THR A 54 -15.77 -30.90 -9.19
N GLU A 55 -15.92 -30.23 -10.33
CA GLU A 55 -16.52 -30.84 -11.51
C GLU A 55 -15.41 -31.45 -12.36
N ILE A 56 -15.72 -32.60 -12.94
CA ILE A 56 -14.86 -33.28 -13.89
C ILE A 56 -15.57 -33.18 -15.22
N GLU A 57 -14.98 -32.45 -16.15
CA GLU A 57 -15.45 -32.38 -17.53
C GLU A 57 -14.61 -33.33 -18.40
N ASP A 58 -15.28 -34.27 -19.07
CA ASP A 58 -14.67 -35.19 -20.02
C ASP A 58 -14.96 -34.66 -21.43
N GLU A 59 -13.98 -33.98 -22.04
CA GLU A 59 -14.10 -33.51 -23.41
C GLU A 59 -13.82 -34.68 -24.38
N GLU A 60 -14.88 -35.29 -24.89
CA GLU A 60 -14.86 -36.44 -25.81
C GLU A 60 -13.97 -36.24 -27.06
N GLU A 61 -13.73 -34.99 -27.49
CA GLU A 61 -12.95 -34.69 -28.71
C GLU A 61 -11.43 -34.61 -28.49
N GLN A 62 -10.96 -34.38 -27.26
CA GLN A 62 -9.52 -34.25 -26.97
C GLN A 62 -8.98 -35.30 -25.99
N GLY A 63 -9.86 -36.04 -25.30
CA GLY A 63 -9.45 -37.09 -24.36
C GLY A 63 -8.67 -36.56 -23.15
N VAL A 64 -8.77 -35.25 -22.87
CA VAL A 64 -8.16 -34.61 -21.72
C VAL A 64 -9.24 -34.35 -20.68
N MET A 65 -9.13 -35.05 -19.55
CA MET A 65 -9.98 -34.84 -18.38
C MET A 65 -9.63 -33.48 -17.76
N LYS A 66 -10.59 -32.55 -17.72
CA LYS A 66 -10.40 -31.23 -17.10
C LYS A 66 -10.99 -31.23 -15.70
N MET A 67 -10.17 -30.83 -14.73
CA MET A 67 -10.63 -30.59 -13.36
C MET A 67 -11.08 -29.14 -13.23
N ILE A 68 -12.29 -28.91 -12.75
CA ILE A 68 -12.82 -27.55 -12.52
C ILE A 68 -12.90 -27.30 -11.03
N MET A 69 -12.28 -26.22 -10.57
CA MET A 69 -12.37 -25.73 -9.19
C MET A 69 -13.09 -24.38 -9.15
N PHE A 70 -13.95 -24.19 -8.16
CA PHE A 70 -14.68 -22.94 -7.95
C PHE A 70 -14.19 -22.27 -6.67
N PHE A 71 -13.86 -20.99 -6.77
CA PHE A 71 -13.45 -20.13 -5.67
C PHE A 71 -14.34 -18.89 -5.60
N ASP A 72 -14.71 -18.49 -4.40
CA ASP A 72 -15.37 -17.21 -4.15
C ASP A 72 -14.31 -16.09 -4.19
N LYS A 73 -14.59 -15.02 -4.94
CA LYS A 73 -13.74 -13.83 -5.01
C LYS A 73 -13.64 -13.12 -3.65
N GLU A 74 -14.69 -13.15 -2.84
CA GLU A 74 -14.69 -12.50 -1.53
C GLU A 74 -13.71 -13.19 -0.56
N ASP A 75 -13.60 -14.53 -0.67
CA ASP A 75 -12.66 -15.33 0.12
C ASP A 75 -11.26 -15.36 -0.50
N TYR A 76 -11.14 -15.24 -1.83
CA TYR A 76 -9.88 -15.35 -2.57
C TYR A 76 -9.63 -14.20 -3.56
N PRO A 77 -9.60 -12.93 -3.11
CA PRO A 77 -9.49 -11.77 -3.99
C PRO A 77 -8.15 -11.69 -4.75
N GLY A 78 -7.14 -12.47 -4.35
CA GLY A 78 -5.82 -12.50 -5.00
C GLY A 78 -5.58 -13.68 -5.93
N MET A 79 -6.57 -14.55 -6.14
CA MET A 79 -6.36 -15.83 -6.83
C MET A 79 -5.90 -15.63 -8.27
N ALA A 80 -6.52 -14.74 -9.04
CA ALA A 80 -6.12 -14.49 -10.42
C ALA A 80 -4.67 -14.00 -10.54
N ILE A 81 -4.25 -13.10 -9.65
CA ILE A 81 -2.87 -12.59 -9.59
C ILE A 81 -1.89 -13.70 -9.22
N MET A 82 -2.21 -14.51 -8.20
CA MET A 82 -1.41 -15.67 -7.81
C MET A 82 -1.24 -16.64 -8.97
N LEU A 83 -2.31 -16.92 -9.71
CA LEU A 83 -2.27 -17.78 -10.88
C LEU A 83 -1.37 -17.20 -11.97
N HIS A 84 -1.50 -15.92 -12.29
CA HIS A 84 -0.67 -15.25 -13.28
C HIS A 84 0.82 -15.33 -12.90
N ALA A 85 1.16 -15.09 -11.63
CA ALA A 85 2.52 -15.18 -11.10
C ALA A 85 3.15 -16.58 -11.21
N MET A 86 2.35 -17.64 -11.36
CA MET A 86 2.86 -18.99 -11.59
C MET A 86 3.42 -19.19 -13.01
N TYR A 87 3.06 -18.33 -13.95
CA TYR A 87 3.51 -18.40 -15.34
C TYR A 87 4.43 -17.24 -15.71
N GLU A 88 4.17 -16.04 -15.19
CA GLU A 88 5.01 -14.86 -15.41
C GLU A 88 5.85 -14.57 -14.16
N SER A 89 7.18 -14.57 -14.36
CA SER A 89 8.17 -14.27 -13.32
C SER A 89 8.39 -12.77 -13.13
N ASP A 90 8.01 -11.96 -14.11
CA ASP A 90 8.14 -10.50 -14.05
C ASP A 90 7.03 -9.87 -13.20
N GLU A 91 7.37 -9.56 -11.95
CA GLU A 91 6.48 -8.93 -10.95
C GLU A 91 5.77 -7.68 -11.50
N SER A 92 6.46 -6.88 -12.31
CA SER A 92 5.88 -5.64 -12.88
C SER A 92 4.65 -5.93 -13.74
N LYS A 93 4.69 -6.99 -14.55
CA LYS A 93 3.58 -7.42 -15.40
C LYS A 93 2.48 -8.14 -14.65
N VAL A 94 2.83 -8.79 -13.54
CA VAL A 94 1.85 -9.50 -12.71
C VAL A 94 0.94 -8.49 -12.00
N PHE A 95 1.50 -7.39 -11.50
CA PHE A 95 0.77 -6.37 -10.76
C PHE A 95 0.23 -5.22 -11.64
N ASP A 96 0.63 -5.16 -12.92
CA ASP A 96 0.16 -4.13 -13.84
C ASP A 96 -1.38 -4.14 -13.97
N GLY A 97 -1.97 -2.95 -13.86
CA GLY A 97 -3.42 -2.74 -13.92
C GLY A 97 -4.26 -3.41 -12.81
N GLN A 98 -3.64 -4.00 -11.79
CA GLN A 98 -4.36 -4.69 -10.72
C GLN A 98 -4.86 -3.74 -9.64
N GLU A 99 -6.09 -3.98 -9.16
CA GLU A 99 -6.63 -3.23 -8.02
C GLU A 99 -5.85 -3.55 -6.73
N PRO A 100 -5.59 -2.56 -5.86
CA PRO A 100 -4.84 -2.77 -4.61
C PRO A 100 -5.44 -3.86 -3.71
N ALA A 101 -6.77 -4.01 -3.70
CA ALA A 101 -7.44 -5.05 -2.94
C ALA A 101 -7.06 -6.47 -3.42
N HIS A 102 -6.94 -6.69 -4.73
CA HIS A 102 -6.51 -7.98 -5.27
C HIS A 102 -5.03 -8.25 -4.99
N ILE A 103 -4.17 -7.23 -5.09
CA ILE A 103 -2.74 -7.34 -4.76
C ILE A 103 -2.58 -7.71 -3.26
N ALA A 104 -3.35 -7.08 -2.38
CA ALA A 104 -3.38 -7.41 -0.96
C ALA A 104 -3.88 -8.84 -0.69
N GLY A 105 -4.91 -9.27 -1.43
CA GLY A 105 -5.37 -10.67 -1.43
C GLY A 105 -4.26 -11.63 -1.83
N ALA A 106 -3.51 -11.31 -2.89
CA ALA A 106 -2.44 -12.15 -3.42
C ALA A 106 -1.28 -12.24 -2.42
N MET A 107 -0.92 -11.12 -1.77
CA MET A 107 0.05 -11.09 -0.68
C MET A 107 -0.36 -12.03 0.47
N SER A 108 -1.62 -11.99 0.90
CA SER A 108 -2.14 -12.85 1.97
C SER A 108 -2.07 -14.33 1.59
N MET A 109 -2.47 -14.67 0.36
CA MET A 109 -2.40 -16.04 -0.15
C MET A 109 -0.95 -16.54 -0.26
N ALA A 110 -0.04 -15.70 -0.76
CA ALA A 110 1.37 -16.01 -0.90
C ALA A 110 2.03 -16.36 0.44
N ILE A 111 1.66 -15.68 1.53
CA ILE A 111 2.14 -15.99 2.88
C ILE A 111 1.63 -17.37 3.33
N GLY A 112 0.35 -17.67 3.10
CA GLY A 112 -0.22 -18.99 3.38
C GLY A 112 0.46 -20.13 2.62
N ASP A 113 0.80 -19.88 1.35
CA ASP A 113 1.55 -20.81 0.49
C ASP A 113 3.08 -20.76 0.68
N LYS A 114 3.58 -19.96 1.65
CA LYS A 114 5.01 -19.77 1.94
C LYS A 114 5.84 -19.25 0.76
N GLN A 115 5.20 -18.53 -0.16
CA GLN A 115 5.83 -17.80 -1.26
C GLN A 115 6.25 -16.40 -0.80
N PHE A 116 7.17 -16.33 0.17
CA PHE A 116 7.51 -15.07 0.85
C PHE A 116 8.10 -14.01 -0.09
N ASP A 117 8.87 -14.42 -1.10
CA ASP A 117 9.45 -13.48 -2.09
C ASP A 117 8.34 -12.77 -2.88
N PHE A 118 7.30 -13.51 -3.29
CA PHE A 118 6.15 -12.95 -3.98
C PHE A 118 5.27 -12.10 -3.04
N ALA A 119 5.13 -12.50 -1.77
CA ALA A 119 4.47 -11.67 -0.77
C ALA A 119 5.18 -10.33 -0.58
N GLU A 120 6.52 -10.32 -0.53
CA GLU A 120 7.30 -9.09 -0.44
C GLU A 120 7.19 -8.23 -1.70
N ALA A 121 7.11 -8.85 -2.88
CA ALA A 121 6.83 -8.18 -4.14
C ALA A 121 5.46 -7.48 -4.15
N ALA A 122 4.41 -8.19 -3.76
CA ALA A 122 3.07 -7.64 -3.64
C ALA A 122 3.03 -6.51 -2.59
N PHE A 123 3.74 -6.66 -1.48
CA PHE A 123 3.91 -5.59 -0.50
C PHE A 123 4.56 -4.34 -1.10
N ARG A 124 5.63 -4.50 -1.90
CA ARG A 124 6.28 -3.38 -2.60
C ARG A 124 5.33 -2.68 -3.58
N ALA A 125 4.51 -3.43 -4.31
CA ALA A 125 3.52 -2.89 -5.22
C ALA A 125 2.40 -2.09 -4.52
N LEU A 126 2.16 -2.34 -3.23
CA LEU A 126 1.17 -1.62 -2.40
C LEU A 126 1.73 -0.37 -1.71
N LEU A 127 3.04 -0.11 -1.78
CA LEU A 127 3.63 1.07 -1.14
C LEU A 127 3.24 2.35 -1.88
N PRO A 128 3.27 3.52 -1.20
CA PRO A 128 3.07 4.79 -1.86
C PRO A 128 4.10 4.99 -2.97
N SER A 129 3.59 5.01 -4.18
CA SER A 129 4.34 5.29 -5.39
C SER A 129 4.59 6.78 -5.56
N GLY A 130 5.77 7.15 -6.08
CA GLY A 130 6.03 8.51 -6.56
C GLY A 130 5.21 8.83 -7.82
N PRO A 131 5.20 10.10 -8.27
CA PRO A 131 4.43 10.52 -9.45
C PRO A 131 4.80 9.79 -10.76
N ASP A 132 5.97 9.13 -10.80
CA ASP A 132 6.48 8.41 -11.97
C ASP A 132 6.32 6.88 -11.88
N ALA A 133 5.56 6.35 -10.91
CA ALA A 133 5.40 4.91 -10.79
C ALA A 133 4.40 4.35 -11.81
N GLU A 134 4.71 3.17 -12.34
CA GLU A 134 3.86 2.42 -13.26
C GLU A 134 2.52 2.02 -12.61
N THR A 135 2.49 1.86 -11.28
CA THR A 135 1.27 1.58 -10.50
C THR A 135 0.92 2.80 -9.65
N VAL A 136 -0.11 3.54 -10.06
CA VAL A 136 -0.63 4.69 -9.30
C VAL A 136 -1.68 4.17 -8.33
N VAL A 137 -1.26 3.91 -7.09
CA VAL A 137 -2.18 3.57 -6.01
C VAL A 137 -2.73 4.87 -5.42
N ASN A 138 -4.07 5.00 -5.33
CA ASN A 138 -4.69 6.15 -4.70
C ASN A 138 -4.72 5.98 -3.18
N GLY A 139 -4.30 7.01 -2.44
CA GLY A 139 -4.31 6.99 -0.98
C GLY A 139 -5.70 6.83 -0.37
N GLU A 140 -6.77 7.25 -1.06
CA GLU A 140 -8.14 7.05 -0.60
C GLU A 140 -8.55 5.57 -0.57
N GLU A 141 -7.99 4.75 -1.47
CA GLU A 141 -8.33 3.33 -1.62
C GLU A 141 -7.56 2.43 -0.65
N MET A 142 -6.41 2.90 -0.15
CA MET A 142 -5.51 2.06 0.64
C MET A 142 -5.94 1.85 2.09
N LEU A 143 -6.60 2.81 2.73
CA LEU A 143 -7.07 2.61 4.11
C LEU A 143 -8.14 1.50 4.19
N PRO A 144 -9.17 1.45 3.33
CA PRO A 144 -10.06 0.29 3.24
C PRO A 144 -9.34 -1.04 3.00
N VAL A 145 -8.32 -1.07 2.14
CA VAL A 145 -7.54 -2.28 1.86
C VAL A 145 -6.81 -2.76 3.12
N ILE A 146 -6.15 -1.86 3.84
CA ILE A 146 -5.47 -2.19 5.11
C ILE A 146 -6.48 -2.68 6.16
N GLU A 147 -7.62 -2.01 6.30
CA GLU A 147 -8.71 -2.46 7.19
C GLU A 147 -9.18 -3.87 6.82
N ASN A 148 -9.29 -4.19 5.53
CA ASN A 148 -9.71 -5.49 5.04
C ASN A 148 -8.67 -6.58 5.32
N ILE A 149 -7.38 -6.32 5.09
CA ILE A 149 -6.28 -7.25 5.45
C ILE A 149 -6.40 -7.65 6.92
N ARG A 150 -6.62 -6.68 7.82
CA ARG A 150 -6.77 -6.92 9.27
C ARG A 150 -8.02 -7.72 9.63
N ARG A 151 -9.05 -7.71 8.78
CA ARG A 151 -10.29 -8.50 8.97
C ARG A 151 -10.15 -9.91 8.46
N TRP A 152 -9.43 -10.11 7.34
CA TRP A 152 -9.31 -11.40 6.67
C TRP A 152 -8.42 -12.39 7.41
N THR A 153 -7.48 -11.92 8.23
CA THR A 153 -6.47 -12.80 8.84
C THR A 153 -6.25 -12.55 10.33
N ARG A 154 -5.74 -13.59 10.99
CA ARG A 154 -5.15 -13.55 12.34
C ARG A 154 -3.65 -13.82 12.33
N ASP A 155 -3.07 -13.99 11.14
CA ASP A 155 -1.65 -14.25 10.96
C ASP A 155 -0.82 -12.99 11.30
N GLU A 156 0.08 -13.14 12.26
CA GLU A 156 0.91 -12.03 12.77
C GLU A 156 1.84 -11.44 11.71
N ASP A 157 2.32 -12.24 10.76
CA ASP A 157 3.20 -11.75 9.69
C ASP A 157 2.40 -10.88 8.71
N ILE A 158 1.17 -11.28 8.38
CA ILE A 158 0.28 -10.49 7.52
C ILE A 158 -0.16 -9.20 8.24
N LEU A 159 -0.50 -9.27 9.53
CA LEU A 159 -0.86 -8.09 10.33
C LEU A 159 0.31 -7.10 10.43
N ARG A 160 1.54 -7.59 10.59
CA ARG A 160 2.74 -6.74 10.59
C ARG A 160 2.98 -6.07 9.24
N MET A 161 2.66 -6.73 8.13
CA MET A 161 2.69 -6.08 6.81
C MET A 161 1.62 -4.99 6.70
N ALA A 162 0.41 -5.22 7.23
CA ALA A 162 -0.64 -4.21 7.29
C ALA A 162 -0.22 -2.97 8.11
N ASP A 163 0.44 -3.16 9.26
CA ASP A 163 1.00 -2.06 10.06
C ASP A 163 2.03 -1.25 9.26
N ARG A 164 2.91 -1.93 8.54
CA ARG A 164 3.92 -1.27 7.70
C ARG A 164 3.30 -0.48 6.55
N LEU A 165 2.24 -1.00 5.93
CA LEU A 165 1.48 -0.28 4.91
C LEU A 165 0.81 0.96 5.51
N GLU A 166 0.15 0.83 6.67
CA GLU A 166 -0.52 1.96 7.34
C GLU A 166 0.46 3.09 7.65
N MET A 167 1.65 2.74 8.16
CA MET A 167 2.71 3.70 8.46
C MET A 167 3.29 4.37 7.21
N ALA A 168 3.45 3.63 6.11
CA ALA A 168 3.94 4.17 4.85
C ALA A 168 2.95 5.18 4.23
N TRP A 169 1.65 4.88 4.30
CA TRP A 169 0.58 5.71 3.77
C TRP A 169 0.10 6.82 4.71
N MET A 170 0.53 6.80 5.98
CA MET A 170 0.13 7.76 7.00
C MET A 170 0.23 9.25 6.57
N PRO A 171 1.28 9.71 5.87
CA PRO A 171 1.32 11.09 5.38
C PRO A 171 0.10 11.46 4.53
N MET A 172 -0.33 10.56 3.64
CA MET A 172 -1.49 10.77 2.77
C MET A 172 -2.79 10.70 3.57
N PHE A 173 -2.90 9.74 4.50
CA PHE A 173 -4.10 9.59 5.34
C PHE A 173 -4.34 10.79 6.26
N LEU A 174 -3.29 11.48 6.70
CA LEU A 174 -3.42 12.67 7.55
C LEU A 174 -3.88 13.92 6.78
N LEU A 175 -3.62 13.96 5.47
CA LEU A 175 -4.05 15.05 4.58
C LEU A 175 -5.53 14.93 4.20
N ASP A 176 -6.01 13.70 4.01
CA ASP A 176 -7.42 13.45 3.75
C ASP A 176 -8.26 13.48 5.03
N ARG A 177 -9.43 14.13 4.95
CA ARG A 177 -10.33 14.26 6.10
C ARG A 177 -10.97 12.91 6.46
N TRP A 178 -11.38 12.14 5.47
CA TRP A 178 -12.10 10.89 5.68
C TRP A 178 -11.19 9.83 6.31
N SER A 179 -9.97 9.68 5.79
CA SER A 179 -8.96 8.77 6.35
C SER A 179 -8.57 9.18 7.77
N ARG A 180 -8.29 10.46 8.00
CA ARG A 180 -7.88 10.97 9.32
C ARG A 180 -8.91 10.69 10.41
N ASP A 181 -10.20 10.78 10.12
CA ASP A 181 -11.27 10.52 11.10
C ASP A 181 -11.38 9.03 11.47
N ARG A 182 -10.81 8.13 10.66
CA ARG A 182 -10.79 6.67 10.85
C ARG A 182 -9.49 6.13 11.47
N LEU A 183 -8.41 6.91 11.41
CA LEU A 183 -7.14 6.50 12.00
C LEU A 183 -7.21 6.43 13.53
N GLY A 184 -6.56 5.39 14.09
CA GLY A 184 -6.40 5.24 15.53
C GLY A 184 -5.50 6.34 16.12
N LYS A 185 -5.91 6.94 17.24
CA LYS A 185 -5.09 7.96 17.93
C LYS A 185 -3.71 7.46 18.33
N GLU A 186 -3.59 6.18 18.70
CA GLU A 186 -2.30 5.58 19.05
C GLU A 186 -1.42 5.40 17.82
N THR A 187 -1.96 4.91 16.69
CA THR A 187 -1.20 4.78 15.43
C THR A 187 -0.65 6.14 14.96
N ILE A 188 -1.44 7.22 15.08
CA ILE A 188 -0.97 8.57 14.77
C ILE A 188 0.18 8.98 15.70
N ARG A 189 0.08 8.68 17.01
CA ARG A 189 1.16 8.99 17.96
C ARG A 189 2.42 8.21 17.66
N GLU A 190 2.31 6.92 17.35
CA GLU A 190 3.42 6.06 16.96
C GLU A 190 4.10 6.59 15.69
N PHE A 191 3.32 6.99 14.69
CA PHE A 191 3.84 7.67 13.50
C PHE A 191 4.60 8.95 13.82
N LEU A 192 3.99 9.87 14.58
CA LEU A 192 4.64 11.13 14.97
C LEU A 192 5.91 10.90 15.80
N ALA A 193 5.94 9.86 16.65
CA ALA A 193 7.11 9.47 17.42
C ALA A 193 8.21 8.83 16.55
N SER A 194 7.82 8.13 15.47
CA SER A 194 8.75 7.53 14.52
C SER A 194 9.41 8.56 13.59
N MET A 195 8.79 9.73 13.42
CA MET A 195 9.37 10.83 12.64
C MET A 195 10.58 11.40 13.38
N LYS A 196 11.78 11.19 12.81
CA LYS A 196 12.98 11.85 13.32
C LYS A 196 12.79 13.37 13.25
N PRO A 197 13.19 14.14 14.28
CA PRO A 197 13.23 15.58 14.18
C PRO A 197 14.09 15.95 12.97
N ARG A 198 13.61 16.86 12.12
CA ARG A 198 14.40 17.42 11.02
C ARG A 198 15.74 17.87 11.61
N ALA A 199 16.83 17.21 11.23
CA ALA A 199 18.15 17.74 11.53
C ALA A 199 18.17 19.13 10.91
N LYS A 200 18.46 20.16 11.71
CA LYS A 200 18.62 21.51 11.18
C LYS A 200 19.66 21.40 10.07
N GLN A 201 19.23 21.73 8.86
CA GLN A 201 20.08 21.82 7.69
C GLN A 201 21.14 22.89 8.04
N GLU A 202 22.34 22.46 8.42
CA GLU A 202 23.50 23.29 8.20
C GLU A 202 23.64 23.37 6.69
N ASP A 203 23.66 24.60 6.20
CA ASP A 203 23.82 24.94 4.80
C ASP A 203 25.23 24.50 4.36
N THR A 204 25.35 23.23 3.98
CA THR A 204 26.48 22.73 3.21
C THR A 204 25.92 22.15 1.93
N SER A 205 26.05 22.95 0.88
CA SER A 205 25.87 22.55 -0.50
C SER A 205 26.73 21.31 -0.80
N GLU A 206 26.14 20.12 -0.75
CA GLU A 206 26.42 19.01 -1.67
C GLU A 206 25.51 17.81 -1.37
N ALA A 207 24.66 17.50 -2.35
CA ALA A 207 24.00 16.23 -2.63
C ALA A 207 23.57 15.34 -1.43
N SER A 208 22.31 15.48 -1.04
CA SER A 208 21.54 14.36 -0.48
C SER A 208 20.08 14.48 -0.92
N ILE A 209 19.65 13.54 -1.76
CA ILE A 209 18.27 13.35 -2.18
C ILE A 209 17.46 12.99 -0.93
N GLY A 210 16.75 13.97 -0.40
CA GLY A 210 15.75 13.81 0.65
C GLY A 210 14.45 14.40 0.13
N PHE A 211 13.37 13.62 0.20
CA PHE A 211 12.02 14.04 -0.16
C PHE A 211 11.71 15.44 0.39
N VAL A 212 11.54 16.40 -0.51
CA VAL A 212 10.99 17.72 -0.19
C VAL A 212 9.51 17.65 -0.53
N MET A 213 8.67 17.65 0.51
CA MET A 213 7.25 17.87 0.35
C MET A 213 7.05 19.36 0.00
N GLU A 214 6.90 19.67 -1.29
CA GLU A 214 6.47 20.99 -1.73
C GLU A 214 4.99 21.15 -1.37
N VAL A 215 4.72 21.96 -0.35
CA VAL A 215 3.37 22.43 -0.05
C VAL A 215 3.03 23.46 -1.13
N ILE A 216 2.16 23.09 -2.06
CA ILE A 216 1.53 24.02 -2.99
C ILE A 216 0.67 24.99 -2.17
N GLY A 217 1.23 26.16 -1.87
CA GLY A 217 0.51 27.26 -1.27
C GLY A 217 -0.47 27.83 -2.30
N TYR A 218 -1.75 27.82 -1.94
CA TYR A 218 -2.78 28.58 -2.65
C TYR A 218 -2.35 30.06 -2.75
N SER A 219 -2.11 30.52 -3.97
CA SER A 219 -1.95 31.93 -4.30
C SER A 219 -3.34 32.57 -4.32
N ASP A 220 -3.65 33.37 -3.31
CA ASP A 220 -4.78 34.30 -3.36
C ASP A 220 -4.33 35.55 -4.12
N GLU A 221 -4.85 35.72 -5.33
CA GLU A 221 -4.64 36.92 -6.14
C GLU A 221 -5.42 38.10 -5.53
N GLY A 222 -4.74 39.21 -5.23
CA GLY A 222 -5.44 40.50 -5.21
C GLY A 222 -4.80 41.62 -4.41
N THR A 223 -4.02 42.46 -5.11
CA THR A 223 -4.16 43.95 -5.17
C THR A 223 -2.81 44.68 -4.99
N PRO A 224 -2.46 45.66 -5.86
CA PRO A 224 -1.07 45.99 -6.20
C PRO A 224 -0.44 47.12 -5.39
N ALA A 225 0.89 47.19 -5.53
CA ALA A 225 1.84 48.06 -4.86
C ALA A 225 1.64 49.58 -5.07
N LYS A 226 2.18 50.36 -4.13
CA LYS A 226 2.62 51.75 -4.34
C LYS A 226 4.04 51.94 -3.78
N PRO A 227 4.93 52.69 -4.46
CA PRO A 227 6.36 52.67 -4.20
C PRO A 227 6.84 53.73 -3.19
N GLU A 228 7.87 53.33 -2.45
CA GLU A 228 9.11 54.05 -2.13
C GLU A 228 9.04 55.46 -1.51
N GLN A 229 9.54 55.58 -0.27
CA GLN A 229 10.28 56.76 0.16
C GLN A 229 11.37 56.39 1.19
N GLU A 230 12.60 56.59 0.75
CA GLU A 230 13.86 56.52 1.45
C GLU A 230 14.06 57.76 2.35
N ALA A 231 14.49 57.61 3.61
CA ALA A 231 15.32 58.61 4.32
C ALA A 231 15.81 58.13 5.71
N ALA A 232 17.11 57.83 5.75
CA ALA A 232 18.16 58.10 6.74
C ALA A 232 17.91 58.16 8.29
N PRO A 233 18.91 57.69 9.09
CA PRO A 233 18.85 57.62 10.55
C PRO A 233 19.41 58.87 11.26
N LYS A 234 18.96 59.15 12.50
CA LYS A 234 19.72 59.68 13.66
C LYS A 234 18.81 60.34 14.72
N ARG A 235 18.84 59.86 15.98
CA ARG A 235 19.38 60.60 17.14
C ARG A 235 19.22 59.84 18.47
N LYS A 236 20.32 59.71 19.19
CA LYS A 236 20.41 59.38 20.62
C LYS A 236 20.08 60.61 21.50
N ARG A 237 19.60 60.32 22.72
CA ARG A 237 19.70 61.02 24.04
C ARG A 237 18.30 61.10 24.68
N LYS A 238 18.10 60.98 25.99
CA LYS A 238 18.89 60.62 27.19
C LYS A 238 17.84 60.31 28.28
N ALA A 239 18.27 59.61 29.33
CA ALA A 239 17.49 59.29 30.53
C ALA A 239 16.91 60.51 31.26
N THR A 240 15.77 60.33 31.94
CA THR A 240 15.47 60.98 33.23
C THR A 240 14.69 60.01 34.12
N ILE A 241 15.24 59.78 35.31
CA ILE A 241 14.64 59.09 36.47
C ILE A 241 13.74 60.12 37.16
N ASP A 242 12.59 59.71 37.71
CA ASP A 242 12.15 60.11 39.05
C ASP A 242 10.92 59.29 39.47
N GLY A 243 11.04 58.63 40.63
CA GLY A 243 9.92 58.03 41.37
C GLY A 243 9.02 59.10 42.00
N PRO A 244 8.02 58.74 42.84
CA PRO A 244 8.23 57.88 44.01
C PRO A 244 7.13 56.84 44.30
N MET A 245 7.52 55.76 44.99
CA MET A 245 6.63 54.98 45.88
C MET A 245 6.45 55.73 47.20
N PRO A 246 5.30 55.59 47.88
CA PRO A 246 5.29 54.78 49.10
C PRO A 246 4.03 53.89 49.21
N SER A 247 4.20 52.59 49.52
CA SER A 247 4.09 52.01 50.87
C SER A 247 2.66 51.88 51.42
N SER A 248 2.17 50.65 51.53
CA SER A 248 1.64 50.12 52.79
C SER A 248 1.43 48.60 52.73
N MET A 249 2.19 47.92 53.59
CA MET A 249 1.94 46.56 54.08
C MET A 249 0.63 46.47 54.87
N THR A 250 -0.03 45.30 54.84
CA THR A 250 -0.63 44.60 56.00
C THR A 250 -1.05 43.19 55.53
N THR A 251 -0.31 42.14 55.92
CA THR A 251 -0.68 41.06 56.89
C THR A 251 -1.92 40.24 56.54
N LEU A 252 -1.79 38.95 56.21
CA LEU A 252 -1.67 37.74 57.07
C LEU A 252 -2.93 37.40 57.90
N GLU A 253 -3.40 36.16 57.67
CA GLU A 253 -4.19 35.25 58.52
C GLU A 253 -5.65 35.58 58.88
N LYS A 254 -6.60 34.81 58.32
CA LYS A 254 -7.11 33.55 58.90
C LYS A 254 -7.95 32.77 57.89
#